data_AF-A0A8S9V4X4-F1
#
_entry.id   AF-A0A8S9V4X4-F1
#
_cell.length_a   1.000
_cell.length_b   1.000
_cell.length_c   1.000
_cell.angle_alpha   90.00
_cell.angle_beta   90.00
_cell.angle_gamma   90.00
#
_symmetry.space_group_name_H-M   'P 1'
#
loop_
_entity.id
_entity.type
_entity.pdbx_description
1 polymer ?
#
loop_
_entity_poly.entity_id
_entity_poly.type
_entity_poly.pdbx_seq_one_letter_code
_entity_poly.pdbx_strand_id
1 'polypeptide(L)'
;MRLGPDGVYMEIFANKVLPFDVASTGTAAWQYFAKSMEHMPFRFFYQKDPQNLETTDDTIVESFGMELHANGTQADFRVKEVLRRYVDEDRVVIVWRSFIDPVEFSGAPLRGAEFREKGYIVIRRPRGMAENYALLQTCYLIHPEAPVHSLTDDGAITGALTDFVLSGTAANIAAGHQMIENILFNEAMKTVQLVLLLVNLWFNW
;
A
#
# COMPACT_ATOMS: atom_id res chain seq x y z
N MET A 1 15.04 9.63 7.56
CA MET A 1 14.21 10.10 8.68
C MET A 1 14.19 11.63 8.70
N ARG A 2 13.11 12.24 9.17
CA ARG A 2 12.92 13.68 9.32
C ARG A 2 12.50 13.98 10.76
N LEU A 3 12.86 15.15 11.27
CA LEU A 3 12.40 15.63 12.58
C LEU A 3 11.18 16.53 12.37
N GLY A 4 10.05 16.15 12.96
CA GLY A 4 8.81 16.91 12.95
C GLY A 4 8.42 17.39 14.36
N PRO A 5 7.31 18.14 14.48
CA PRO A 5 6.80 18.62 15.77
C PRO A 5 6.52 17.50 16.78
N ASP A 6 6.11 16.33 16.28
CA ASP A 6 5.73 15.16 17.09
C ASP A 6 6.88 14.14 17.21
N GLY A 7 8.11 14.51 16.82
CA GLY A 7 9.29 13.64 16.87
C GLY A 7 9.79 13.17 15.50
N VAL A 8 10.56 12.09 15.50
CA VAL A 8 11.18 11.54 14.29
C VAL A 8 10.16 10.78 13.47
N TYR A 9 10.15 10.97 12.15
CA TYR A 9 9.30 10.21 11.23
C TYR A 9 10.03 9.81 9.95
N MET A 10 9.52 8.78 9.30
CA MET A 10 9.93 8.37 7.96
C MET A 10 8.87 8.82 6.96
N GLU A 11 9.33 9.43 5.87
CA GLU A 11 8.46 9.85 4.76
C GLU A 11 8.98 9.24 3.47
N ILE A 12 8.10 8.52 2.79
CA ILE A 12 8.40 7.90 1.50
C ILE A 12 7.28 8.27 0.55
N PHE A 13 7.64 8.82 -0.59
CA PHE A 13 6.69 9.21 -1.63
C PHE A 13 7.10 8.64 -2.98
N ALA A 14 6.11 8.31 -3.81
CA ALA A 14 6.31 7.94 -5.19
C ALA A 14 5.22 8.55 -6.06
N ASN A 15 5.57 8.85 -7.31
CA ASN A 15 4.63 9.37 -8.29
C ASN A 15 4.79 8.60 -9.59
N LYS A 16 3.68 8.31 -10.26
CA LYS A 16 3.68 7.68 -11.58
C LYS A 16 2.56 8.24 -12.45
N VAL A 17 2.89 8.55 -13.70
CA VAL A 17 1.89 8.90 -14.72
C VAL A 17 1.48 7.61 -15.42
N LEU A 18 0.19 7.38 -15.52
CA LEU A 18 -0.41 6.20 -16.11
C LEU A 18 -1.24 6.61 -17.34
N PRO A 19 -1.18 5.86 -18.46
CA PRO A 19 -1.95 6.14 -19.67
C PRO A 19 -3.40 5.62 -19.55
N PHE A 20 -4.04 5.93 -18.43
CA PHE A 20 -5.42 5.59 -18.11
C PHE A 20 -6.11 6.80 -17.47
N ASP A 21 -7.43 6.89 -17.59
CA ASP A 21 -8.20 7.96 -16.95
C ASP A 21 -8.21 7.84 -15.40
N VAL A 22 -8.64 8.91 -14.74
CA VAL A 22 -8.68 9.01 -13.27
C VAL A 22 -9.61 7.96 -12.65
N ALA A 23 -10.77 7.67 -13.27
CA ALA A 23 -11.78 6.78 -12.71
C ALA A 23 -11.32 5.31 -12.74
N SER A 24 -10.79 4.88 -13.89
CA SER A 24 -10.18 3.57 -14.07
C SER A 24 -9.01 3.36 -13.10
N THR A 25 -8.12 4.36 -13.00
CA THR A 25 -6.96 4.33 -12.10
C THR A 25 -7.38 4.28 -10.63
N GLY A 26 -8.37 5.08 -10.23
CA GLY A 26 -8.95 5.07 -8.88
C GLY A 26 -9.57 3.73 -8.51
N THR A 27 -10.28 3.11 -9.45
CA THR A 27 -10.88 1.79 -9.27
C THR A 27 -9.80 0.72 -9.09
N ALA A 28 -8.77 0.71 -9.93
CA ALA A 28 -7.65 -0.23 -9.82
C ALA A 28 -6.89 -0.06 -8.49
N ALA A 29 -6.65 1.18 -8.05
CA ALA A 29 -6.01 1.48 -6.78
C ALA A 29 -6.82 1.00 -5.57
N TRP A 30 -8.15 1.12 -5.62
CA TRP A 30 -9.01 0.57 -4.56
C TRP A 30 -9.03 -0.96 -4.57
N GLN A 31 -9.08 -1.57 -5.76
CA GLN A 31 -9.02 -3.03 -5.91
C GLN A 31 -7.72 -3.63 -5.40
N TYR A 32 -6.59 -2.92 -5.55
CA TYR A 32 -5.32 -3.30 -4.94
C TYR A 32 -5.48 -3.52 -3.43
N PHE A 33 -5.98 -2.53 -2.68
CA PHE A 33 -6.20 -2.71 -1.24
C PHE A 33 -7.26 -3.78 -0.93
N ALA A 34 -8.38 -3.78 -1.63
CA ALA A 34 -9.50 -4.68 -1.31
C ALA A 34 -9.24 -6.16 -1.64
N LYS A 35 -8.31 -6.48 -2.54
CA LYS A 35 -8.18 -7.85 -3.10
C LYS A 35 -6.75 -8.39 -3.21
N SER A 36 -5.72 -7.54 -3.21
CA SER A 36 -4.37 -7.97 -3.62
C SER A 36 -3.38 -8.18 -2.48
N MET A 37 -3.77 -7.97 -1.22
CA MET A 37 -2.86 -8.25 -0.09
C MET A 37 -2.47 -9.74 -0.01
N GLU A 38 -3.19 -10.65 -0.68
CA GLU A 38 -2.85 -12.07 -0.68
C GLU A 38 -1.69 -12.45 -1.61
N HIS A 39 -1.20 -11.54 -2.46
CA HIS A 39 -0.27 -11.89 -3.56
C HIS A 39 0.98 -10.98 -3.65
N MET A 40 1.37 -10.30 -2.57
CA MET A 40 2.58 -9.48 -2.56
C MET A 40 3.85 -10.34 -2.45
N PRO A 41 4.83 -10.18 -3.35
CA PRO A 41 6.08 -10.91 -3.22
C PRO A 41 6.79 -10.51 -1.92
N PHE A 42 7.35 -11.48 -1.21
CA PHE A 42 8.10 -11.32 0.05
C PHE A 42 7.28 -10.89 1.28
N ARG A 43 5.96 -10.76 1.17
CA ARG A 43 5.04 -10.55 2.30
C ARG A 43 4.10 -11.73 2.43
N PHE A 44 4.10 -12.36 3.59
CA PHE A 44 3.18 -13.45 3.90
C PHE A 44 2.20 -12.97 4.95
N PHE A 45 0.93 -12.87 4.56
CA PHE A 45 -0.14 -12.43 5.43
C PHE A 45 -0.83 -13.65 6.05
N TYR A 46 -1.05 -13.61 7.36
CA TYR A 46 -1.68 -14.69 8.09
C TYR A 46 -2.60 -14.15 9.20
N GLN A 47 -3.43 -15.02 9.79
CA GLN A 47 -4.36 -14.64 10.87
C GLN A 47 -5.23 -13.41 10.54
N LYS A 48 -5.81 -13.35 9.33
CA LYS A 48 -6.94 -12.45 9.07
C LYS A 48 -8.13 -12.94 9.88
N ASP A 49 -8.37 -12.36 11.05
CA ASP A 49 -9.55 -12.69 11.85
C ASP A 49 -10.79 -12.21 11.10
N PRO A 50 -11.70 -13.11 10.65
CA PRO A 50 -12.90 -12.70 9.92
C PRO A 50 -13.80 -11.74 10.71
N GLN A 51 -13.70 -11.73 12.05
CA GLN A 51 -14.43 -10.78 12.90
C GLN A 51 -13.83 -9.38 12.89
N ASN A 52 -12.57 -9.24 12.45
CA ASN A 52 -11.83 -7.98 12.37
C ASN A 52 -11.58 -7.56 10.91
N LEU A 53 -12.35 -8.12 9.97
CA LEU A 53 -12.39 -7.70 8.56
C LEU A 53 -13.76 -7.07 8.29
N GLU A 54 -13.78 -5.75 8.11
CA GLU A 54 -14.98 -5.02 7.69
C GLU A 54 -14.69 -4.27 6.40
N THR A 55 -15.39 -4.63 5.33
CA THR A 55 -15.25 -3.98 4.03
C THR A 55 -16.60 -3.45 3.58
N THR A 56 -16.71 -2.13 3.45
CA THR A 56 -17.81 -1.44 2.78
C THR A 56 -17.36 -1.01 1.38
N ASP A 57 -18.24 -0.32 0.66
CA ASP A 57 -17.88 0.24 -0.66
C ASP A 57 -16.74 1.25 -0.59
N ASP A 58 -16.56 1.96 0.54
CA ASP A 58 -15.60 3.05 0.66
C ASP A 58 -14.59 2.90 1.79
N THR A 59 -14.76 1.92 2.66
CA THR A 59 -13.95 1.73 3.88
C THR A 59 -13.52 0.28 4.01
N ILE A 60 -12.26 0.06 4.39
CA ILE A 60 -11.71 -1.25 4.71
C ILE A 60 -11.11 -1.17 6.12
N VAL A 61 -11.43 -2.11 6.98
CA VAL A 61 -10.83 -2.29 8.30
C VAL A 61 -10.25 -3.69 8.35
N GLU A 62 -8.96 -3.80 8.66
CA GLU A 62 -8.26 -5.09 8.73
C GLU A 62 -7.38 -5.21 9.97
N SER A 63 -7.21 -6.45 10.41
CA SER A 63 -6.20 -6.86 11.39
C SER A 63 -5.55 -8.16 10.91
N PHE A 64 -4.24 -8.17 10.74
CA PHE A 64 -3.50 -9.32 10.22
C PHE A 64 -2.09 -9.43 10.78
N GLY A 65 -1.53 -10.64 10.75
CA GLY A 65 -0.10 -10.89 10.88
C GLY A 65 0.59 -10.76 9.53
N MET A 66 1.81 -10.23 9.52
CA MET A 66 2.59 -10.01 8.31
C MET A 66 4.06 -10.35 8.57
N GLU A 67 4.53 -11.34 7.83
CA GLU A 67 5.94 -11.72 7.78
C GLU A 67 6.59 -11.06 6.56
N LEU A 68 7.69 -10.32 6.77
CA LEU A 68 8.46 -9.66 5.72
C LEU A 68 9.87 -10.24 5.65
N HIS A 69 10.27 -10.64 4.45
CA HIS A 69 11.61 -11.16 4.18
C HIS A 69 12.37 -10.19 3.26
N ALA A 70 13.49 -9.64 3.73
CA ALA A 70 14.34 -8.78 2.92
C ALA A 70 15.82 -8.97 3.27
N ASN A 71 16.66 -9.21 2.26
CA ASN A 71 18.13 -9.28 2.38
C ASN A 71 18.65 -10.23 3.47
N GLY A 72 17.98 -11.37 3.69
CA GLY A 72 18.35 -12.34 4.72
C GLY A 72 17.89 -11.96 6.14
N THR A 73 17.20 -10.82 6.29
CA THR A 73 16.51 -10.44 7.51
C THR A 73 15.03 -10.78 7.39
N GLN A 74 14.50 -11.41 8.45
CA GLN A 74 13.08 -11.68 8.62
C GLN A 74 12.55 -10.79 9.73
N ALA A 75 11.35 -10.26 9.54
CA ALA A 75 10.61 -9.59 10.58
C ALA A 75 9.14 -10.00 10.53
N ASP A 76 8.53 -10.10 11.70
CA ASP A 76 7.13 -10.42 11.85
C ASP A 76 6.41 -9.27 12.54
N PHE A 77 5.22 -8.93 12.05
CA PHE A 77 4.43 -7.79 12.49
C PHE A 77 2.99 -8.19 12.70
N ARG A 78 2.33 -7.56 13.67
CA ARG A 78 0.88 -7.46 13.73
C ARG A 78 0.46 -6.08 13.27
N VAL A 79 -0.42 -6.03 12.28
CA VAL A 79 -0.92 -4.79 11.71
C VAL A 79 -2.41 -4.70 11.96
N LYS A 80 -2.84 -3.50 12.36
CA LYS A 80 -4.25 -3.10 12.35
C LYS A 80 -4.37 -1.85 11.52
N GLU A 81 -5.26 -1.84 10.55
CA GLU A 81 -5.41 -0.67 9.69
C GLU A 81 -6.85 -0.38 9.30
N VAL A 82 -7.07 0.89 9.00
CA VAL A 82 -8.30 1.38 8.40
C VAL A 82 -7.94 2.21 7.18
N LEU A 83 -8.58 1.90 6.06
CA LEU A 83 -8.47 2.62 4.81
C LEU A 83 -9.83 3.20 4.44
N ARG A 84 -9.81 4.35 3.78
CA ARG A 84 -11.02 4.95 3.21
C ARG A 84 -10.73 5.60 1.87
N ARG A 85 -11.64 5.45 0.91
CA ARG A 85 -11.60 6.17 -0.37
C ARG A 85 -12.62 7.30 -0.45
N TYR A 86 -12.26 8.33 -1.20
CA TYR A 86 -13.09 9.47 -1.58
C TYR A 86 -12.98 9.63 -3.09
N VAL A 87 -14.13 9.72 -3.76
CA VAL A 87 -14.23 9.76 -5.22
C VAL A 87 -14.98 11.02 -5.61
N ASP A 88 -14.28 11.93 -6.28
CA ASP A 88 -14.81 13.14 -6.91
C ASP A 88 -14.68 12.99 -8.45
N GLU A 89 -15.24 13.93 -9.21
CA GLU A 89 -15.26 13.89 -10.68
C GLU A 89 -13.87 13.82 -11.32
N ASP A 90 -12.91 14.61 -10.82
CA ASP A 90 -11.56 14.73 -11.38
C ASP A 90 -10.46 14.18 -10.48
N ARG A 91 -10.84 13.56 -9.36
CA ARG A 91 -9.92 13.16 -8.30
C ARG A 91 -10.43 11.97 -7.50
N VAL A 92 -9.52 11.03 -7.23
CA VAL A 92 -9.72 9.97 -6.24
C VAL A 92 -8.66 10.08 -5.17
N VAL A 93 -9.05 9.95 -3.90
CA VAL A 93 -8.15 9.94 -2.76
C VAL A 93 -8.39 8.70 -1.93
N ILE A 94 -7.35 7.93 -1.64
CA ILE A 94 -7.39 6.83 -0.67
C ILE A 94 -6.50 7.24 0.49
N VAL A 95 -6.98 7.13 1.72
CA VAL A 95 -6.21 7.43 2.93
C VAL A 95 -6.25 6.24 3.86
N TRP A 96 -5.20 6.07 4.67
CA TRP A 96 -5.20 5.05 5.69
C TRP A 96 -4.46 5.46 6.95
N ARG A 97 -4.78 4.73 8.03
CA ARG A 97 -4.07 4.75 9.30
C ARG A 97 -3.81 3.33 9.73
N SER A 98 -2.57 3.06 10.10
CA SER A 98 -2.16 1.73 10.55
C SER A 98 -1.40 1.80 11.87
N PHE A 99 -1.65 0.82 12.72
CA PHE A 99 -0.85 0.48 13.89
C PHE A 99 -0.07 -0.78 13.56
N ILE A 100 1.24 -0.73 13.75
CA ILE A 100 2.16 -1.81 13.39
C ILE A 100 2.93 -2.17 14.66
N ASP A 101 2.75 -3.40 15.11
CA ASP A 101 3.40 -3.98 16.29
C ASP A 101 4.41 -5.04 15.84
N PRO A 102 5.73 -4.75 15.86
CA PRO A 102 6.75 -5.75 15.57
C PRO A 102 6.78 -6.84 16.63
N VAL A 103 6.59 -8.09 16.21
CA VAL A 103 6.56 -9.27 17.09
C VAL A 103 7.94 -9.93 17.16
N GLU A 104 8.63 -10.03 16.02
CA GLU A 104 9.94 -10.64 15.91
C GLU A 104 10.80 -9.85 14.91
N PHE A 105 12.09 -9.72 15.21
CA PHE A 105 13.06 -9.15 14.28
C PHE A 105 14.35 -9.97 14.31
N SER A 106 14.74 -10.49 13.15
CA SER A 106 15.95 -11.29 12.97
C SER A 106 16.05 -12.51 13.91
N GLY A 107 14.93 -13.20 14.15
CA GLY A 107 14.87 -14.39 15.00
C GLY A 107 14.78 -14.11 16.51
N ALA A 108 14.69 -12.84 16.91
CA ALA A 108 14.52 -12.43 18.30
C ALA A 108 13.15 -11.78 18.53
N PRO A 109 12.42 -12.15 19.62
CA PRO A 109 11.20 -11.47 19.99
C PRO A 109 11.44 -9.99 20.26
N LEU A 110 10.54 -9.14 19.79
CA LEU A 110 10.60 -7.69 19.94
C LEU A 110 9.32 -7.17 20.61
N ARG A 111 9.45 -6.13 21.45
CA ARG A 111 8.34 -5.47 22.15
C ARG A 111 8.62 -3.98 22.33
N GLY A 112 7.57 -3.17 22.38
CA GLY A 112 7.68 -1.72 22.63
C GLY A 112 8.16 -0.89 21.43
N ALA A 113 8.28 -1.53 20.26
CA ALA A 113 8.79 -0.97 19.02
C ALA A 113 7.67 -0.55 18.06
N GLU A 114 6.53 -0.14 18.59
CA GLU A 114 5.33 0.09 17.79
C GLU A 114 5.49 1.28 16.83
N PHE A 115 4.90 1.16 15.64
CA PHE A 115 4.84 2.22 14.65
C PHE A 115 3.39 2.65 14.38
N ARG A 116 3.21 3.96 14.21
CA ARG A 116 2.02 4.59 13.65
C ARG A 116 2.28 5.01 12.22
N GLU A 117 1.49 4.46 11.32
CA GLU A 117 1.50 4.83 9.93
C GLU A 117 0.29 5.70 9.58
N LYS A 118 0.54 6.70 8.75
CA LYS A 118 -0.47 7.42 7.98
C LYS A 118 -0.03 7.35 6.52
N GLY A 119 -0.97 7.14 5.62
CA GLY A 119 -0.63 7.26 4.21
C GLY A 119 -1.80 7.66 3.36
N TYR A 120 -1.47 8.01 2.12
CA TYR A 120 -2.46 8.36 1.13
C TYR A 120 -2.01 8.01 -0.29
N ILE A 121 -3.00 7.79 -1.14
CA ILE A 121 -2.91 7.84 -2.59
C ILE A 121 -3.78 8.99 -3.09
N VAL A 122 -3.24 9.85 -3.94
CA VAL A 122 -4.00 10.85 -4.70
C VAL A 122 -3.88 10.52 -6.18
N ILE A 123 -5.02 10.35 -6.84
CA ILE A 123 -5.14 10.11 -8.27
C ILE A 123 -5.89 11.28 -8.86
N ARG A 124 -5.27 11.93 -9.85
CA ARG A 124 -5.84 13.11 -10.52
C ARG A 124 -5.24 13.26 -11.90
N ARG A 125 -5.86 14.07 -12.75
CA ARG A 125 -5.28 14.38 -14.07
C ARG A 125 -3.97 15.19 -13.92
N PRO A 126 -2.89 14.83 -14.64
CA PRO A 126 -1.71 15.68 -14.74
C PRO A 126 -2.03 17.00 -15.45
N ARG A 127 -1.46 18.12 -14.97
CA ARG A 127 -1.65 19.43 -15.63
C ARG A 127 -1.06 19.38 -17.04
N GLY A 128 -1.82 19.84 -18.03
CA GLY A 128 -1.38 19.89 -19.43
C GLY A 128 -1.41 18.55 -20.18
N MET A 129 -1.96 17.49 -19.60
CA MET A 129 -2.17 16.20 -20.29
C MET A 129 -3.64 15.96 -20.63
N ALA A 130 -3.87 15.08 -21.61
CA ALA A 130 -5.19 14.63 -22.03
C ALA A 130 -5.94 13.87 -20.91
N GLU A 131 -7.24 13.70 -21.05
CA GLU A 131 -8.13 13.09 -20.03
C GLU A 131 -7.87 11.61 -19.79
N ASN A 132 -7.27 10.92 -20.77
CA ASN A 132 -6.88 9.52 -20.67
C ASN A 132 -5.54 9.30 -19.92
N TYR A 133 -5.11 10.27 -19.11
CA TYR A 133 -3.94 10.16 -18.25
C TYR A 133 -4.27 10.49 -16.80
N ALA A 134 -3.67 9.71 -15.89
CA ALA A 134 -3.78 9.90 -14.46
C ALA A 134 -2.39 9.99 -13.84
N LEU A 135 -2.23 10.88 -12.86
CA LEU A 135 -1.09 10.92 -11.96
C LEU A 135 -1.46 10.18 -10.68
N LEU A 136 -0.79 9.06 -10.41
CA LEU A 136 -0.84 8.30 -9.17
C LEU A 136 0.25 8.82 -8.22
N GLN A 137 -0.14 9.44 -7.12
CA GLN A 137 0.78 9.95 -6.10
C GLN A 137 0.56 9.19 -4.80
N THR A 138 1.60 8.57 -4.25
CA THR A 138 1.52 7.77 -3.02
C THR A 138 2.48 8.35 -1.98
N CYS A 139 2.04 8.42 -0.72
CA CYS A 139 2.88 8.85 0.39
C CYS A 139 2.59 8.01 1.64
N TYR A 140 3.67 7.65 2.34
CA TYR A 140 3.67 6.98 3.63
C TYR A 140 4.40 7.85 4.64
N LEU A 141 3.82 8.02 5.83
CA LEU A 141 4.34 8.73 6.98
C LEU A 141 4.33 7.79 8.18
N ILE A 142 5.50 7.32 8.61
CA ILE A 142 5.65 6.32 9.66
C ILE A 142 6.36 6.94 10.87
N HIS A 143 5.73 6.85 12.04
CA HIS A 143 6.24 7.37 13.32
C HIS A 143 6.46 6.20 14.29
N PRO A 144 7.62 6.06 14.92
CA PRO A 144 7.76 5.18 16.07
C PRO A 144 7.09 5.82 17.30
N GLU A 145 6.35 5.03 18.10
CA GLU A 145 5.65 5.48 19.31
C GLU A 145 6.61 5.73 20.48
N ALA A 146 7.57 4.83 20.68
CA ALA A 146 8.67 5.04 21.59
C ALA A 146 9.88 5.62 20.84
N PRO A 147 10.74 6.43 21.48
CA PRO A 147 12.02 6.76 20.89
C PRO A 147 12.73 5.45 20.58
N VAL A 148 13.05 5.18 19.32
CA VAL A 148 13.52 3.84 18.90
C VAL A 148 14.74 3.38 19.73
N HIS A 149 15.50 4.30 20.30
CA HIS A 149 16.66 4.08 21.17
C HIS A 149 16.33 3.58 22.59
N SER A 150 15.06 3.47 22.98
CA SER A 150 14.64 2.89 24.27
C SER A 150 14.22 1.42 24.18
N LEU A 151 14.36 0.79 23.01
CA LEU A 151 13.95 -0.61 22.78
C LEU A 151 14.92 -1.62 23.39
N THR A 152 16.21 -1.27 23.42
CA THR A 152 17.32 -2.07 23.97
C THR A 152 18.46 -1.15 24.39
N ASP A 153 19.29 -1.56 25.36
CA ASP A 153 20.57 -0.88 25.66
C ASP A 153 21.52 -0.82 24.43
N ASP A 154 21.26 -1.67 23.44
CA ASP A 154 21.96 -1.73 22.16
C ASP A 154 21.18 -0.95 21.08
N GLY A 155 21.57 0.30 20.83
CA GLY A 155 21.00 1.15 19.79
C GLY A 155 21.21 0.65 18.34
N ALA A 156 21.91 -0.48 18.12
CA ALA A 156 22.08 -1.08 16.81
C ALA A 156 20.79 -1.75 16.29
N ILE A 157 20.03 -2.42 17.16
CA ILE A 157 18.78 -3.11 16.78
C ILE A 157 17.74 -2.11 16.30
N THR A 158 17.61 -1.01 17.04
CA THR A 158 16.85 0.20 16.69
C THR A 158 17.12 0.69 15.27
N GLY A 159 18.40 0.89 14.93
CA GLY A 159 18.80 1.37 13.60
C GLY A 159 18.43 0.37 12.51
N ALA A 160 18.79 -0.90 12.70
CA ALA A 160 18.52 -1.97 11.75
C ALA A 160 17.02 -2.18 11.49
N LEU A 161 16.19 -2.16 12.54
CA LEU A 161 14.73 -2.26 12.41
C LEU A 161 14.17 -1.08 11.61
N THR A 162 14.65 0.13 11.89
CA THR A 162 14.14 1.32 11.20
C THR A 162 14.53 1.31 9.72
N ASP A 163 15.77 0.93 9.39
CA ASP A 163 16.24 0.78 8.01
C ASP A 163 15.47 -0.33 7.28
N PHE A 164 15.15 -1.42 7.98
CA PHE A 164 14.33 -2.51 7.46
C PHE A 164 12.90 -2.05 7.14
N VAL A 165 12.24 -1.32 8.05
CA VAL A 165 10.91 -0.75 7.83
C VAL A 165 10.94 0.24 6.65
N LEU A 166 11.94 1.12 6.59
CA LEU A 166 12.09 2.09 5.49
C LEU A 166 12.19 1.39 4.13
N SER A 167 13.06 0.38 4.05
CA SER A 167 13.30 -0.40 2.83
C SER A 167 12.06 -1.22 2.44
N GLY A 168 11.42 -1.85 3.43
CA GLY A 168 10.19 -2.61 3.26
C GLY A 168 9.04 -1.77 2.72
N THR A 169 8.88 -0.54 3.22
CA THR A 169 7.85 0.39 2.75
C THR A 169 8.15 0.95 1.36
N ALA A 170 9.40 1.26 1.04
CA ALA A 170 9.78 1.67 -0.31
C ALA A 170 9.49 0.56 -1.34
N ALA A 171 9.83 -0.69 -1.01
CA ALA A 171 9.48 -1.86 -1.82
C ALA A 171 7.96 -2.05 -1.94
N ASN A 172 7.21 -1.79 -0.86
CA ASN A 172 5.74 -1.85 -0.85
C ASN A 172 5.12 -0.90 -1.88
N ILE A 173 5.57 0.35 -1.90
CA ILE A 173 5.06 1.36 -2.81
C ILE A 173 5.34 0.96 -4.27
N ALA A 174 6.55 0.50 -4.55
CA ALA A 174 6.94 0.07 -5.89
C ALA A 174 6.09 -1.13 -6.37
N ALA A 175 5.94 -2.16 -5.52
CA ALA A 175 5.11 -3.31 -5.82
C ALA A 175 3.63 -2.94 -5.97
N GLY A 176 3.12 -2.05 -5.12
CA GLY A 176 1.75 -1.55 -5.20
C GLY A 176 1.47 -0.81 -6.50
N HIS A 177 2.36 0.10 -6.93
CA HIS A 177 2.23 0.77 -8.24
C HIS A 177 2.20 -0.24 -9.39
N GLN A 178 3.10 -1.22 -9.37
CA GLN A 178 3.13 -2.28 -10.38
C GLN A 178 1.83 -3.12 -10.40
N MET A 179 1.26 -3.45 -9.23
CA MET A 179 0.00 -4.19 -9.16
C MET A 179 -1.18 -3.38 -9.70
N ILE A 180 -1.24 -2.08 -9.38
CA ILE A 180 -2.27 -1.17 -9.91
C ILE A 180 -2.20 -1.13 -11.44
N GLU A 181 -1.00 -1.03 -12.00
CA GLU A 181 -0.78 -1.11 -13.45
C GLU A 181 -1.21 -2.44 -14.04
N ASN A 182 -0.88 -3.56 -13.39
CA ASN A 182 -1.28 -4.88 -13.87
C ASN A 182 -2.81 -5.03 -13.87
N ILE A 183 -3.51 -4.51 -12.84
CA ILE A 183 -4.98 -4.48 -12.80
C ILE A 183 -5.53 -3.69 -13.98
N LEU A 184 -5.01 -2.47 -14.21
CA LEU A 184 -5.42 -1.62 -15.34
C LEU A 184 -5.20 -2.30 -16.69
N PHE A 185 -4.01 -2.88 -16.88
CA PHE A 185 -3.66 -3.57 -18.12
C PHE A 185 -4.59 -4.77 -18.36
N ASN A 186 -4.84 -5.58 -17.33
CA ASN A 186 -5.71 -6.76 -17.43
C ASN A 186 -7.16 -6.38 -17.76
N GLU A 187 -7.71 -5.32 -17.15
CA GLU A 187 -9.06 -4.84 -17.44
C GLU A 187 -9.18 -4.26 -18.86
N ALA A 188 -8.17 -3.53 -19.32
CA ALA A 188 -8.11 -3.04 -20.69
C ALA A 188 -8.07 -4.19 -21.72
N MET A 189 -7.26 -5.22 -21.46
CA MET A 189 -7.16 -6.40 -22.32
C MET A 189 -8.47 -7.19 -22.40
N LYS A 190 -9.17 -7.38 -21.28
CA LYS A 190 -10.50 -8.01 -21.28
C LYS A 190 -11.50 -7.23 -22.13
N THR A 191 -11.47 -5.90 -22.04
CA THR A 191 -12.34 -5.03 -22.82
C THR A 191 -12.07 -5.17 -24.32
N VAL A 192 -10.80 -5.15 -24.74
CA VAL A 192 -10.42 -5.36 -26.15
C VAL A 192 -10.89 -6.73 -26.66
N GLN A 193 -10.68 -7.79 -25.87
CA GLN A 193 -11.12 -9.14 -26.25
C GLN A 193 -12.64 -9.24 -26.41
N LEU A 194 -13.40 -8.61 -25.51
CA LEU A 194 -14.86 -8.56 -25.58
C LEU A 194 -15.33 -7.81 -26.84
N VAL A 195 -14.71 -6.67 -27.15
CA VAL A 195 -15.00 -5.89 -28.37
C VAL A 195 -14.71 -6.72 -29.61
N LEU A 196 -13.57 -7.42 -29.67
CA LEU A 196 -13.24 -8.30 -30.80
C LEU A 196 -14.25 -9.45 -30.95
N LEU A 197 -14.70 -10.06 -29.85
CA LEU A 197 -15.75 -11.08 -29.87
C LEU A 197 -17.07 -10.52 -30.39
N LEU A 198 -17.47 -9.34 -29.94
CA LEU A 198 -18.68 -8.68 -30.43
C LEU A 198 -18.56 -8.33 -31.92
N VAL A 199 -17.45 -7.72 -32.35
CA VAL A 199 -17.19 -7.43 -33.77
C VAL A 199 -17.27 -8.72 -34.61
N ASN A 200 -16.62 -9.80 -34.18
CA ASN A 200 -16.70 -11.09 -34.87
C ASN A 200 -18.11 -11.67 -34.91
N LEU A 201 -18.92 -11.47 -33.86
CA LEU A 201 -20.32 -11.86 -33.87
C LEU A 201 -21.12 -11.02 -34.88
N TRP A 202 -20.88 -9.70 -34.97
CA TRP A 202 -21.57 -8.82 -35.92
C TRP A 202 -21.21 -9.06 -37.39
N PHE A 203 -19.98 -9.51 -37.68
CA PHE A 203 -19.55 -9.82 -39.06
C PHE A 203 -19.92 -11.24 -39.54
N ASN A 204 -20.43 -12.10 -38.65
CA ASN A 204 -20.83 -13.49 -38.97
C ASN A 204 -22.37 -13.66 -39.11
N TRP A 205 -23.12 -12.57 -39.29
CA TRP A 205 -24.54 -12.56 -39.68
C TRP A 205 -24.75 -11.77 -40.97
#